data_AF-A0A961SZ28-F1
#
_entry.id   AF-A0A961SZ28-F1
#
_cell.length_a   1.000
_cell.length_b   1.000
_cell.length_c   1.000
_cell.angle_alpha   90.00
_cell.angle_beta   90.00
_cell.angle_gamma   90.00
#
_symmetry.space_group_name_H-M   'P 1'
#
loop_
_entity.id
_entity.type
_entity.pdbx_description
1 polymer ?
#
loop_
_entity_poly.entity_id
_entity_poly.type
_entity_poly.pdbx_seq_one_letter_code
_entity_poly.pdbx_strand_id
1 'polypeptide(L)'
;MAWFVGFSGLWGLVTLAIFIRAIVVSYRIEQMRGVKSRWGLPQYTNLLASAFGGSRSEPQDLQRLRQTLRRLLATVLAPMLVPAGIAVLASERFGM
;
A
#
# COMPACT_ATOMS: atom_id res chain seq x y z
N MET A 1 2.53 4.90 30.16
CA MET A 1 3.61 4.61 29.18
C MET A 1 3.56 3.18 28.65
N ALA A 2 3.43 2.13 29.48
CA ALA A 2 3.46 0.73 29.03
C ALA A 2 2.42 0.37 27.94
N TRP A 3 1.20 0.92 28.01
CA TRP A 3 0.16 0.67 27.01
C TRP A 3 0.52 1.21 25.62
N PHE A 4 1.18 2.38 25.55
CA PHE A 4 1.61 2.99 24.29
C PHE A 4 2.73 2.18 23.63
N VAL A 5 3.68 1.68 24.42
CA VAL A 5 4.78 0.82 23.94
C VAL A 5 4.24 -0.51 23.42
N GLY A 6 3.28 -1.12 24.13
CA GLY A 6 2.63 -2.34 23.67
C GLY A 6 1.85 -2.13 22.36
N PHE A 7 1.10 -1.03 22.28
CA PHE A 7 0.33 -0.69 21.09
C PHE A 7 1.22 -0.38 19.88
N SER A 8 2.30 0.40 20.06
CA SER A 8 3.21 0.75 18.97
C SER A 8 3.98 -0.46 18.45
N GLY A 9 4.43 -1.36 19.35
CA GLY A 9 5.07 -2.61 18.97
C GLY A 9 4.14 -3.53 18.18
N LEU A 10 2.91 -3.72 18.66
CA LEU A 10 1.89 -4.52 17.95
C LEU A 10 1.56 -3.91 16.57
N TRP A 11 1.41 -2.59 16.50
CA TRP A 11 1.15 -1.89 15.25
C TRP A 11 2.29 -2.01 14.24
N GLY A 12 3.54 -1.98 14.71
CA GLY A 12 4.72 -2.24 13.89
C GLY A 12 4.69 -3.63 13.25
N LEU A 13 4.38 -4.67 14.04
CA LEU A 13 4.26 -6.05 13.54
C LEU A 13 3.12 -6.19 12.52
N VAL A 14 1.96 -5.59 12.79
CA VAL A 14 0.82 -5.58 11.86
C VAL A 14 1.20 -4.89 10.54
N THR A 15 1.86 -3.74 10.61
CA THR A 15 2.31 -2.99 9.42
C THR A 15 3.31 -3.81 8.61
N LEU A 16 4.26 -4.46 9.28
CA LEU A 16 5.24 -5.34 8.62
C LEU A 16 4.54 -6.51 7.91
N ALA A 17 3.58 -7.17 8.55
CA ALA A 17 2.82 -8.26 7.94
C ALA A 17 2.02 -7.81 6.72
N ILE A 18 1.39 -6.64 6.78
CA ILE A 18 0.67 -6.02 5.65
C ILE A 18 1.63 -5.69 4.51
N PHE A 19 2.81 -5.16 4.84
CA PHE A 19 3.83 -4.81 3.86
C PHE A 19 4.36 -6.04 3.13
N ILE A 20 4.68 -7.13 3.85
CA ILE A 20 5.07 -8.41 3.26
C ILE A 20 3.96 -8.91 2.31
N ARG A 21 2.70 -8.84 2.73
CA ARG A 21 1.56 -9.25 1.90
C ARG A 21 1.42 -8.39 0.65
N ALA A 22 1.69 -7.09 0.73
CA ALA A 22 1.70 -6.19 -0.42
C ALA A 22 2.78 -6.61 -1.44
N ILE A 23 3.98 -6.95 -0.97
CA ILE A 23 5.07 -7.46 -1.82
C ILE A 23 4.63 -8.75 -2.54
N VAL A 24 4.06 -9.71 -1.81
CA VAL A 24 3.59 -10.98 -2.39
C VAL A 24 2.52 -10.76 -3.46
N VAL A 25 1.57 -9.85 -3.21
CA VAL A 25 0.52 -9.51 -4.19
C VAL A 25 1.11 -8.82 -5.42
N SER A 26 2.08 -7.91 -5.24
CA SER A 26 2.81 -7.29 -6.35
C SER A 26 3.49 -8.34 -7.23
N TYR A 27 4.16 -9.30 -6.59
CA TYR A 27 4.83 -10.39 -7.30
C TYR A 27 3.85 -11.24 -8.12
N ARG A 28 2.68 -11.55 -7.55
CA ARG A 28 1.64 -12.31 -8.26
C ARG A 28 1.07 -11.55 -9.46
N ILE A 29 0.92 -10.23 -9.37
CA ILE A 29 0.52 -9.36 -10.49
C ILE A 29 1.57 -9.41 -11.61
N GLU A 30 2.85 -9.32 -11.25
CA GLU A 30 3.96 -9.34 -12.21
C GLU A 30 4.11 -10.69 -12.90
N GLN A 31 4.01 -11.79 -12.16
CA GLN A 31 3.99 -13.14 -12.72
C GLN A 31 2.85 -13.33 -13.74
N MET A 32 1.65 -12.86 -13.42
CA MET A 32 0.48 -12.96 -14.32
C MET A 32 0.61 -12.09 -15.57
N ARG A 33 1.34 -10.96 -15.49
CA ARG A 33 1.56 -10.07 -16.63
C ARG A 33 2.65 -10.56 -17.59
N GLY A 34 3.56 -11.44 -17.16
CA GLY A 34 4.65 -11.95 -17.99
C GLY A 34 5.64 -10.88 -18.49
N VAL A 35 5.60 -9.66 -17.93
CA VAL A 35 6.42 -8.53 -18.39
C VAL A 35 7.84 -8.70 -17.86
N LYS A 36 8.77 -9.19 -18.70
CA LYS A 36 10.21 -9.03 -18.46
C LYS A 36 10.53 -7.52 -18.41
N SER A 37 11.24 -7.09 -17.37
CA SER A 37 11.67 -5.69 -17.22
C SER A 37 12.43 -5.25 -18.48
N ARG A 38 11.82 -4.35 -19.27
CA ARG A 38 12.40 -3.83 -20.52
C ARG A 38 13.69 -3.03 -20.30
N TRP A 39 13.94 -2.59 -19.07
CA TRP A 39 15.01 -1.65 -18.71
C TRP A 39 16.13 -2.29 -17.86
N GLY A 40 16.15 -3.61 -17.67
CA GLY A 40 17.15 -4.29 -16.84
C GLY A 40 17.07 -3.94 -15.34
N LEU A 41 16.16 -3.05 -14.95
CA LEU A 41 15.84 -2.74 -13.57
C LEU A 41 15.22 -3.97 -12.89
N PRO A 42 15.57 -4.26 -11.64
CA PRO A 42 14.95 -5.35 -10.89
C PRO A 42 13.42 -5.15 -10.90
N GLN A 43 12.71 -6.18 -11.38
CA GLN A 43 11.23 -6.28 -11.38
C GLN A 43 10.63 -5.83 -10.03
N TYR A 44 11.37 -6.14 -8.95
CA TYR A 44 11.05 -5.95 -7.54
C TYR A 44 10.86 -4.51 -7.04
N THR A 45 11.07 -3.48 -7.86
CA THR A 45 11.13 -2.09 -7.36
C THR A 45 9.83 -1.31 -7.54
N ASN A 46 8.91 -1.78 -8.39
CA ASN A 46 7.86 -0.90 -8.90
C ASN A 46 6.47 -1.17 -8.29
N LEU A 47 6.40 -1.30 -6.96
CA LEU A 47 5.14 -1.45 -6.19
C LEU A 47 4.08 -0.40 -6.60
N LEU A 48 4.51 0.84 -6.85
CA LEU A 48 3.65 1.92 -7.32
C LEU A 48 3.14 1.68 -8.74
N ALA A 49 4.01 1.29 -9.68
CA ALA A 49 3.58 0.96 -11.04
C ALA A 49 2.69 -0.31 -11.08
N SER A 50 2.94 -1.29 -10.21
CA SER A 50 2.13 -2.49 -10.06
C SER A 50 0.77 -2.18 -9.41
N ALA A 51 0.68 -1.21 -8.50
CA ALA A 51 -0.59 -0.73 -7.96
C ALA A 51 -1.38 0.14 -8.95
N PHE A 52 -0.73 1.07 -9.65
CA PHE A 52 -1.41 2.13 -10.42
C PHE A 52 -1.31 2.02 -11.95
N GLY A 53 -0.31 1.33 -12.51
CA GLY A 53 -0.06 1.19 -13.97
C GLY A 53 -0.92 0.13 -14.69
N GLY A 54 -2.20 0.05 -14.34
CA GLY A 54 -3.16 -0.92 -14.87
C GLY A 54 -3.97 -0.38 -16.05
N SER A 55 -4.32 -1.21 -17.03
CA SER A 55 -5.28 -0.84 -18.08
C SER A 55 -6.66 -1.40 -17.75
N ARG A 56 -7.73 -0.66 -18.09
CA ARG A 56 -9.12 -1.08 -17.85
C ARG A 56 -9.49 -2.37 -18.59
N SER A 57 -8.70 -2.73 -19.60
CA SER A 57 -8.85 -3.94 -20.41
C SER A 57 -8.17 -5.18 -19.82
N GLU A 58 -7.55 -5.09 -18.63
CA GLU A 58 -6.93 -6.26 -17.97
C GLU A 58 -7.97 -7.27 -17.47
N PRO A 59 -7.61 -8.57 -17.41
CA PRO A 59 -8.44 -9.61 -16.81
C PRO A 59 -8.94 -9.22 -15.41
N GLN A 60 -10.16 -9.62 -15.07
CA GLN A 60 -10.79 -9.28 -13.79
C GLN A 60 -9.95 -9.75 -12.59
N ASP A 61 -9.25 -10.88 -12.71
CA ASP A 61 -8.38 -11.41 -11.66
C ASP A 61 -7.19 -10.50 -11.35
N LEU A 62 -6.59 -9.90 -12.39
CA LEU A 62 -5.52 -8.91 -12.26
C LEU A 62 -6.03 -7.61 -11.63
N GLN A 63 -7.24 -7.17 -11.99
CA GLN A 63 -7.86 -5.98 -11.37
C GLN A 63 -8.15 -6.20 -9.88
N ARG A 64 -8.66 -7.38 -9.49
CA ARG A 64 -8.91 -7.72 -8.08
C ARG A 64 -7.61 -7.77 -7.28
N LEU A 65 -6.53 -8.31 -7.84
CA LEU A 65 -5.20 -8.29 -7.20
C LEU A 65 -4.67 -6.86 -7.03
N ARG A 66 -4.79 -6.01 -8.06
CA ARG A 66 -4.40 -4.59 -7.96
C ARG A 66 -5.21 -3.85 -6.91
N GLN A 67 -6.52 -4.08 -6.84
CA GLN A 67 -7.38 -3.46 -5.83
C GLN A 67 -6.99 -3.93 -4.42
N THR A 68 -6.61 -5.19 -4.27
CA THR A 68 -6.06 -5.73 -3.02
C THR A 68 -4.74 -5.03 -2.66
N LEU A 69 -3.82 -4.86 -3.63
CA LEU A 69 -2.55 -4.16 -3.42
C LEU A 69 -2.77 -2.70 -3.00
N ARG A 70 -3.68 -1.98 -3.68
CA ARG A 70 -4.04 -0.60 -3.32
C ARG A 70 -4.62 -0.51 -1.91
N ARG A 71 -5.48 -1.45 -1.51
CA ARG A 71 -6.04 -1.50 -0.15
C ARG A 71 -4.94 -1.75 0.89
N LEU A 72 -4.02 -2.69 0.64
CA LEU A 72 -2.90 -2.96 1.55
C LEU A 72 -2.02 -1.71 1.71
N LEU A 73 -1.68 -1.03 0.61
CA LEU A 73 -0.91 0.23 0.65
C LEU A 73 -1.67 1.33 1.40
N ALA A 74 -2.98 1.46 1.17
CA ALA A 74 -3.81 2.42 1.89
C ALA A 74 -3.84 2.13 3.40
N THR A 75 -3.89 0.86 3.82
CA THR A 75 -3.82 0.49 5.24
C THR A 75 -2.47 0.84 5.87
N VAL A 76 -1.37 0.68 5.14
CA VAL A 76 -0.03 1.10 5.61
C VAL A 76 0.06 2.62 5.76
N LEU A 77 -0.55 3.38 4.85
CA LEU A 77 -0.53 4.84 4.86
C LEU A 77 -1.56 5.46 5.82
N ALA A 78 -2.65 4.76 6.12
CA ALA A 78 -3.74 5.22 7.00
C ALA A 78 -3.26 5.79 8.36
N PRO A 79 -2.37 5.15 9.13
CA PRO A 79 -1.92 5.69 10.42
C PRO A 79 -1.16 7.02 10.27
N MET A 80 -0.61 7.33 9.11
CA MET A 80 0.02 8.62 8.80
C MET A 80 -1.01 9.65 8.33
N LEU A 81 -1.92 9.24 7.45
CA LEU A 81 -2.89 10.13 6.79
C LEU A 81 -4.07 10.50 7.70
N VAL A 82 -4.52 9.61 8.56
CA VAL A 82 -5.65 9.85 9.49
C VAL A 82 -5.37 11.01 10.44
N PRO A 83 -4.25 11.03 11.21
CA PRO A 83 -3.96 12.16 12.09
C PRO A 83 -3.68 13.45 11.31
N ALA A 84 -3.05 13.38 10.14
CA ALA A 84 -2.85 14.55 9.27
C ALA A 84 -4.19 15.12 8.77
N GLY A 85 -5.12 14.28 8.33
CA GLY A 85 -6.46 14.70 7.92
C GLY A 85 -7.28 15.29 9.06
N ILE A 86 -7.18 14.71 10.27
CA ILE A 86 -7.78 15.28 11.47
C ILE A 86 -7.16 16.65 11.80
N ALA A 87 -5.85 16.80 11.66
CA ALA A 87 -5.16 18.06 11.88
C ALA A 87 -5.61 19.14 10.88
N VAL A 88 -5.78 18.79 9.61
CA VAL A 88 -6.30 19.69 8.56
C VAL A 88 -7.75 20.10 8.84
N LEU A 89 -8.62 19.15 9.16
CA LEU A 89 -10.01 19.44 9.53
C LEU A 89 -10.10 20.27 10.81
N ALA A 90 -9.18 20.04 11.76
CA ALA A 90 -9.08 20.86 12.96
C ALA A 90 -8.60 22.28 12.64
N SER A 91 -7.61 22.46 11.75
CA SER A 91 -7.16 23.80 11.35
C SER A 91 -8.25 24.61 10.66
N GLU A 92 -9.07 23.99 9.81
CA GLU A 92 -10.20 24.68 9.18
C GLU A 92 -11.30 25.05 10.19
N ARG A 93 -11.46 24.26 11.25
CA ARG A 93 -12.44 24.53 12.31
C ARG A 93 -12.00 25.61 13.30
N PHE A 94 -10.69 25.85 13.45
CA PHE A 94 -10.13 26.78 14.43
C PHE A 94 -9.54 28.07 13.82
N GLY A 95 -9.64 28.29 12.51
CA GLY A 95 -9.42 29.58 11.86
C GLY A 95 -8.12 30.28 12.27
N MET A 96 -7.00 29.85 11.70
CA MET A 96 -5.83 30.72 11.51
C MET A 96 -5.73 31.10 10.03
#